data_AF-A0A238W1C3-F1
#
_entry.id   AF-A0A238W1C3-F1
#
_cell.length_a   1.000
_cell.length_b   1.000
_cell.length_c   1.000
_cell.angle_alpha   90.00
_cell.angle_beta   90.00
_cell.angle_gamma   90.00
#
_symmetry.space_group_name_H-M   'P 1'
#
loop_
_entity.id
_entity.type
_entity.pdbx_description
1 polymer ?
#
loop_
_entity_poly.entity_id
_entity_poly.type
_entity_poly.pdbx_seq_one_letter_code
_entity_poly.pdbx_strand_id
1 'polypeptide(L)'
;MTHSLKVSLQASAVLLASVFTTACNRADDPGVEYAPEMYSSIPYEPLKQENNNRVNPMGTNMRVPAIGTVPRGKLNYYTHIGKDDIATAETSLRNPYTYTKDNLQEGQALYLRNCQHCHGEQGDGQGPVGVKFKGVPNYSAGAYKTMNDGHIYHVIQWGKGRMMPHGSQVNPEERWKIAMYVRMLQQGKGAEGMEDFLKAQGQASGQNSESTDATNQSPVQEAQANKASDTPGQGTEARNGTAN
;
A
#
# COMPACT_ATOMS: atom_id res chain seq x y z
N MET A 1 4.24 68.40 34.12
CA MET A 1 3.87 67.42 33.07
C MET A 1 2.37 67.20 33.13
N THR A 2 1.67 67.64 32.09
CA THR A 2 0.20 67.72 32.04
C THR A 2 -0.44 66.32 32.09
N HIS A 3 -1.56 66.20 32.80
CA HIS A 3 -2.29 64.93 33.01
C HIS A 3 -2.58 64.20 31.68
N SER A 4 -2.79 64.95 30.59
CA SER A 4 -3.04 64.43 29.24
C SER A 4 -1.83 63.71 28.62
N LEU A 5 -0.60 64.09 28.98
CA LEU A 5 0.63 63.44 28.49
C LEU A 5 0.83 62.06 29.13
N LYS A 6 0.46 61.91 30.42
CA LYS A 6 0.55 60.62 31.12
C LYS A 6 -0.47 59.61 30.59
N VAL A 7 -1.70 60.06 30.32
CA VAL A 7 -2.77 59.21 29.78
C VAL A 7 -2.46 58.74 28.36
N SER A 8 -1.90 59.62 27.51
CA SER A 8 -1.48 59.23 26.15
C SER A 8 -0.30 58.26 26.13
N LEU A 9 0.67 58.40 27.04
CA LEU A 9 1.78 57.46 27.16
C LEU A 9 1.31 56.06 27.63
N GLN A 10 0.39 56.02 28.60
CA GLN A 10 -0.19 54.77 29.10
C GLN A 10 -1.03 54.07 28.04
N ALA A 11 -1.88 54.80 27.31
CA ALA A 11 -2.65 54.24 26.20
C ALA A 11 -1.74 53.68 25.09
N SER A 12 -0.66 54.39 24.76
CA SER A 12 0.32 53.94 23.76
C SER A 12 1.07 52.68 24.22
N ALA A 13 1.44 52.59 25.51
CA ALA A 13 2.08 51.40 26.07
C ALA A 13 1.16 50.17 26.05
N VAL A 14 -0.13 50.35 26.34
CA VAL A 14 -1.13 49.26 26.28
C VAL A 14 -1.34 48.79 24.84
N LEU A 15 -1.46 49.72 23.88
CA LEU A 15 -1.59 49.39 22.46
C LEU A 15 -0.34 48.65 21.96
N LEU A 16 0.86 49.13 22.30
CA LEU A 16 2.11 48.49 21.91
C LEU A 16 2.23 47.07 22.48
N ALA A 17 1.89 46.88 23.76
CA ALA A 17 1.90 45.56 24.41
C ALA A 17 0.91 44.58 23.75
N SER A 18 -0.26 45.05 23.32
CA SER A 18 -1.26 44.22 22.64
C SER A 18 -0.85 43.74 21.24
N VAL A 19 -0.03 44.54 20.53
CA VAL A 19 0.56 44.14 19.24
C VAL A 19 1.62 43.06 19.44
N PHE A 20 2.47 43.19 20.48
CA PHE A 20 3.49 42.18 20.77
C PHE A 20 2.92 40.82 21.19
N THR A 21 1.76 40.77 21.83
CA THR A 21 1.10 39.49 22.20
C THR A 21 0.38 38.82 21.04
N THR A 22 0.05 39.56 19.97
CA THR A 22 -0.64 39.03 18.77
C THR A 22 0.33 38.70 17.62
N ALA A 23 1.54 39.26 17.62
CA ALA A 23 2.51 39.08 16.56
C ALA A 23 3.15 37.67 16.48
N CYS A 24 3.09 36.86 17.54
CA CYS A 24 3.88 35.63 17.64
C CYS A 24 3.06 34.33 17.79
N ASN A 25 1.82 34.27 17.27
CA ASN A 25 0.96 33.09 17.49
C ASN A 25 0.36 32.47 16.22
N ARG A 26 1.17 32.27 15.17
CA ARG A 26 0.77 31.46 14.01
C ARG A 26 1.75 30.30 13.82
N ALA A 27 1.57 29.24 14.60
CA ALA A 27 2.33 28.00 14.42
C ALA A 27 2.04 27.30 13.07
N ASP A 28 0.86 27.58 12.48
CA ASP A 28 0.39 27.01 11.21
C ASP A 28 0.68 27.89 9.98
N ASP A 29 1.52 28.91 10.10
CA ASP A 29 1.94 29.76 9.00
C ASP A 29 3.36 29.37 8.56
N PRO A 30 3.55 28.87 7.32
CA PRO A 30 4.88 28.50 6.82
C PRO A 30 5.83 29.71 6.71
N GLY A 31 5.32 30.94 6.88
CA GLY A 31 6.10 32.16 6.88
C GLY A 31 6.27 32.73 5.47
N VAL A 32 7.14 33.75 5.37
CA VAL A 32 7.47 34.40 4.09
C VAL A 32 8.73 33.78 3.50
N GLU A 33 8.67 33.42 2.22
CA GLU A 33 9.82 32.94 1.47
C GLU A 33 10.47 34.10 0.71
N TYR A 34 11.80 34.24 0.83
CA TYR A 34 12.57 35.20 0.05
C TYR A 34 13.10 34.53 -1.23
N ALA A 35 12.79 35.14 -2.38
CA ALA A 35 13.19 34.65 -3.72
C ALA A 35 12.83 33.16 -3.96
N PRO A 36 11.52 32.80 -4.00
CA PRO A 36 11.04 31.41 -4.11
C PRO A 36 11.24 30.79 -5.50
N GLU A 37 12.06 31.39 -6.35
CA GLU A 37 12.34 30.92 -7.70
C GLU A 37 12.99 29.53 -7.60
N MET A 38 12.35 28.50 -8.17
CA MET A 38 12.77 27.10 -8.14
C MET A 38 12.65 26.35 -6.79
N TYR A 39 12.00 26.92 -5.77
CA TYR A 39 11.68 26.17 -4.53
C TYR A 39 10.61 25.11 -4.76
N SER A 40 9.68 25.41 -5.66
CA SER A 40 8.75 24.45 -6.23
C SER A 40 9.20 24.06 -7.63
N SER A 41 9.03 22.78 -7.96
CA SER A 41 9.29 22.29 -9.30
C SER A 41 8.25 22.85 -10.26
N ILE A 42 8.73 23.34 -11.41
CA ILE A 42 7.89 23.60 -12.60
C ILE A 42 7.21 22.29 -13.08
N PRO A 43 7.90 21.14 -13.20
CA PRO A 43 7.23 19.89 -13.55
C PRO A 43 6.33 19.38 -12.42
N TYR A 44 5.30 18.61 -12.78
CA TYR A 44 4.40 18.00 -11.81
C TYR A 44 5.12 16.91 -11.01
N GLU A 45 5.21 17.12 -9.71
CA GLU A 45 5.59 16.06 -8.78
C GLU A 45 4.44 15.07 -8.57
N PRO A 46 4.72 13.76 -8.38
CA PRO A 46 3.67 12.76 -8.25
C PRO A 46 2.75 12.98 -7.04
N LEU A 47 3.33 13.26 -5.86
CA LEU A 47 2.58 13.35 -4.59
C LEU A 47 2.57 14.76 -3.98
N LYS A 48 3.21 15.74 -4.63
CA LYS A 48 3.24 17.13 -4.19
C LYS A 48 2.32 17.97 -5.08
N GLN A 49 1.50 18.80 -4.45
CA GLN A 49 0.55 19.66 -5.15
C GLN A 49 0.46 21.01 -4.45
N GLU A 50 1.04 22.02 -5.08
CA GLU A 50 0.92 23.42 -4.64
C GLU A 50 -0.41 24.03 -5.07
N ASN A 51 -0.84 23.71 -6.30
CA ASN A 51 -2.03 24.26 -6.93
C ASN A 51 -2.87 23.15 -7.56
N ASN A 52 -4.18 23.35 -7.63
CA ASN A 52 -5.09 22.42 -8.30
C ASN A 52 -4.70 22.20 -9.77
N ASN A 53 -4.56 20.94 -10.19
CA ASN A 53 -4.23 20.62 -11.58
C ASN A 53 -5.44 20.85 -12.49
N ARG A 54 -5.37 21.87 -13.35
CA ARG A 54 -6.47 22.27 -14.24
C ARG A 54 -6.70 21.31 -15.42
N VAL A 55 -5.72 20.46 -15.73
CA VAL A 55 -5.78 19.52 -16.86
C VAL A 55 -6.44 18.20 -16.46
N ASN A 56 -6.32 17.79 -15.18
CA ASN A 56 -6.97 16.61 -14.65
C ASN A 56 -8.34 16.99 -14.04
N PRO A 57 -9.46 16.38 -14.46
CA PRO A 57 -10.76 16.61 -13.83
C PRO A 57 -10.79 16.35 -12.31
N MET A 58 -9.93 15.46 -11.80
CA MET A 58 -9.81 15.17 -10.37
C MET A 58 -9.01 16.23 -9.59
N GLY A 59 -8.41 17.20 -10.28
CA GLY A 59 -7.60 18.24 -9.65
C GLY A 59 -6.22 17.78 -9.16
N THR A 60 -5.90 16.48 -9.29
CA THR A 60 -4.65 15.87 -8.82
C THR A 60 -3.60 15.79 -9.92
N ASN A 61 -2.31 15.84 -9.57
CA ASN A 61 -1.23 15.53 -10.51
C ASN A 61 -1.24 14.04 -10.94
N MET A 62 -1.61 13.12 -10.04
CA MET A 62 -1.76 11.71 -10.37
C MET A 62 -2.99 11.46 -11.24
N ARG A 63 -2.85 10.59 -12.25
CA ARG A 63 -3.93 10.07 -13.07
C ARG A 63 -4.08 8.56 -12.88
N VAL A 64 -5.31 8.09 -12.95
CA VAL A 64 -5.60 6.66 -13.01
C VAL A 64 -5.19 6.14 -14.39
N PRO A 65 -4.41 5.05 -14.47
CA PRO A 65 -4.06 4.46 -15.77
C PRO A 65 -5.32 3.93 -16.48
N ALA A 66 -5.25 3.84 -17.81
CA ALA A 66 -6.36 3.28 -18.58
C ALA A 66 -6.66 1.83 -18.16
N ILE A 67 -7.94 1.48 -18.15
CA ILE A 67 -8.41 0.15 -17.73
C ILE A 67 -7.82 -0.91 -18.67
N GLY A 68 -7.29 -1.99 -18.10
CA GLY A 68 -6.68 -3.09 -18.86
C GLY A 68 -5.22 -2.89 -19.24
N THR A 69 -4.59 -1.78 -18.86
CA THR A 69 -3.16 -1.57 -19.09
C THR A 69 -2.32 -2.46 -18.17
N VAL A 70 -1.28 -3.09 -18.74
CA VAL A 70 -0.32 -3.92 -18.01
C VAL A 70 1.08 -3.32 -18.18
N PRO A 71 1.80 -2.97 -17.09
CA PRO A 71 3.15 -2.46 -17.18
C PRO A 71 4.12 -3.50 -17.75
N ARG A 72 5.16 -3.04 -18.46
CA ARG A 72 6.23 -3.92 -18.96
C ARG A 72 6.88 -4.68 -17.80
N GLY A 73 7.10 -5.98 -17.97
CA GLY A 73 7.69 -6.86 -16.95
C GLY A 73 6.77 -7.18 -15.76
N LYS A 74 5.48 -6.82 -15.83
CA LYS A 74 4.49 -7.06 -14.76
C LYS A 74 3.30 -7.89 -15.24
N LEU A 75 3.48 -8.74 -16.25
CA LEU A 75 2.40 -9.63 -16.72
C LEU A 75 1.97 -10.59 -15.60
N ASN A 76 2.94 -11.23 -14.94
CA ASN A 76 2.70 -12.20 -13.86
C ASN A 76 2.31 -11.55 -12.52
N TYR A 77 2.19 -10.22 -12.45
CA TYR A 77 1.72 -9.53 -11.24
C TYR A 77 0.22 -9.72 -11.02
N TYR A 78 -0.52 -10.00 -12.10
CA TYR A 78 -1.97 -10.16 -12.08
C TYR A 78 -2.31 -11.63 -12.25
N THR A 79 -3.15 -12.16 -11.36
CA THR A 79 -3.62 -13.55 -11.46
C THR A 79 -4.73 -13.74 -12.49
N HIS A 80 -5.33 -12.62 -12.96
CA HIS A 80 -6.54 -12.62 -13.79
C HIS A 80 -7.75 -13.35 -13.16
N ILE A 81 -7.73 -13.54 -11.83
CA ILE A 81 -8.83 -14.11 -11.06
C ILE A 81 -9.64 -12.96 -10.45
N GLY A 82 -10.94 -12.94 -10.74
CA GLY A 82 -11.85 -11.94 -10.22
C GLY A 82 -12.03 -12.03 -8.70
N LYS A 83 -12.37 -10.91 -8.06
CA LYS A 83 -12.56 -10.82 -6.60
C LYS A 83 -13.44 -11.93 -6.02
N ASP A 84 -14.55 -12.24 -6.68
CA ASP A 84 -15.56 -13.18 -6.18
C ASP A 84 -15.24 -14.65 -6.47
N ASP A 85 -14.12 -14.94 -7.17
CA ASP A 85 -13.72 -16.29 -7.56
C ASP A 85 -12.55 -16.82 -6.72
N ILE A 86 -12.79 -16.99 -5.43
CA ILE A 86 -11.77 -17.53 -4.52
C ILE A 86 -11.49 -19.03 -4.74
N ALA A 87 -12.48 -19.78 -5.26
CA ALA A 87 -12.35 -21.22 -5.48
C ALA A 87 -11.33 -21.52 -6.61
N THR A 88 -11.33 -20.71 -7.67
CA THR A 88 -10.28 -20.80 -8.69
C THR A 88 -8.92 -20.45 -8.11
N ALA A 89 -8.81 -19.47 -7.22
CA ALA A 89 -7.53 -19.14 -6.56
C ALA A 89 -6.99 -20.29 -5.70
N GLU A 90 -7.86 -20.96 -4.94
CA GLU A 90 -7.49 -22.13 -4.13
C GLU A 90 -6.97 -23.30 -4.96
N THR A 91 -7.55 -23.52 -6.15
CA THR A 91 -7.23 -24.67 -6.99
C THR A 91 -6.07 -24.40 -7.95
N SER A 92 -5.97 -23.20 -8.53
CA SER A 92 -5.00 -22.86 -9.56
C SER A 92 -3.71 -22.20 -9.05
N LEU A 93 -3.76 -21.40 -7.97
CA LEU A 93 -2.58 -20.68 -7.52
C LEU A 93 -1.70 -21.56 -6.64
N ARG A 94 -0.40 -21.54 -6.92
CA ARG A 94 0.63 -22.18 -6.11
C ARG A 94 1.70 -21.16 -5.79
N ASN A 95 2.21 -21.23 -4.56
CA ASN A 95 3.30 -20.38 -4.13
C ASN A 95 4.59 -20.83 -4.83
N PRO A 96 5.22 -19.98 -5.66
CA PRO A 96 6.46 -20.36 -6.35
C PRO A 96 7.68 -20.33 -5.43
N TYR A 97 7.57 -19.77 -4.22
CA TYR A 97 8.66 -19.63 -3.26
C TYR A 97 8.70 -20.79 -2.27
N THR A 98 9.91 -21.27 -1.97
CA THR A 98 10.12 -22.33 -0.98
C THR A 98 10.02 -21.80 0.44
N TYR A 99 9.53 -22.62 1.37
CA TYR A 99 9.56 -22.35 2.81
C TYR A 99 10.98 -22.38 3.37
N THR A 100 11.66 -21.24 3.28
CA THR A 100 12.95 -20.98 3.92
C THR A 100 12.76 -20.09 5.14
N LYS A 101 13.77 -20.07 6.02
CA LYS A 101 13.78 -19.16 7.18
C LYS A 101 13.68 -17.70 6.75
N ASP A 102 14.44 -17.30 5.74
CA ASP A 102 14.48 -15.93 5.24
C ASP A 102 13.12 -15.48 4.70
N ASN A 103 12.45 -16.31 3.90
CA ASN A 103 11.12 -16.00 3.36
C ASN A 103 10.07 -15.86 4.48
N LEU A 104 10.13 -16.70 5.52
CA LEU A 104 9.22 -16.60 6.66
C LEU A 104 9.51 -15.38 7.54
N GLN A 105 10.78 -15.00 7.72
CA GLN A 105 11.15 -13.79 8.47
C GLN A 105 10.71 -12.52 7.74
N GLU A 106 10.85 -12.48 6.41
CA GLU A 106 10.33 -11.37 5.62
C GLU A 106 8.79 -11.34 5.64
N GLY A 107 8.14 -12.49 5.49
CA GLY A 107 6.69 -12.64 5.66
C GLY A 107 6.19 -12.17 7.02
N GLN A 108 6.93 -12.48 8.09
CA GLN A 108 6.66 -11.99 9.44
C GLN A 108 6.73 -10.47 9.51
N ALA A 109 7.81 -9.86 9.01
CA ALA A 109 7.98 -8.41 9.04
C ALA A 109 6.84 -7.69 8.28
N LEU A 110 6.44 -8.23 7.13
CA LEU A 110 5.33 -7.72 6.33
C LEU A 110 3.98 -7.89 7.04
N TYR A 111 3.74 -9.02 7.69
CA TYR A 111 2.55 -9.28 8.48
C TYR A 111 2.43 -8.35 9.68
N LEU A 112 3.53 -8.15 10.43
CA LEU A 112 3.59 -7.22 11.56
C LEU A 112 3.39 -5.77 11.11
N ARG A 113 3.78 -5.41 9.89
CA ARG A 113 3.54 -4.07 9.36
C ARG A 113 2.08 -3.86 8.94
N ASN A 114 1.48 -4.83 8.26
CA ASN A 114 0.23 -4.61 7.53
C ASN A 114 -1.00 -5.31 8.12
N CYS A 115 -0.82 -6.42 8.86
CA CYS A 115 -1.91 -7.35 9.20
C CYS A 115 -2.18 -7.43 10.70
N GLN A 116 -1.14 -7.36 11.54
CA GLN A 116 -1.27 -7.60 12.99
C GLN A 116 -2.27 -6.68 13.69
N HIS A 117 -2.51 -5.49 13.16
CA HIS A 117 -3.33 -4.47 13.82
C HIS A 117 -4.78 -4.96 13.97
N CYS A 118 -5.23 -5.77 13.01
CA CYS A 118 -6.52 -6.45 13.05
C CYS A 118 -6.37 -7.90 13.54
N HIS A 119 -5.40 -8.65 13.01
CA HIS A 119 -5.32 -10.10 13.21
C HIS A 119 -4.55 -10.55 14.47
N GLY A 120 -3.86 -9.63 15.16
CA GLY A 120 -2.98 -9.95 16.29
C GLY A 120 -1.64 -10.54 15.83
N GLU A 121 -0.62 -10.44 16.67
CA GLU A 121 0.72 -10.99 16.37
C GLU A 121 0.70 -12.51 16.18
N GLN A 122 -0.17 -13.20 16.95
CA GLN A 122 -0.35 -14.64 16.92
C GLN A 122 -1.40 -15.10 15.89
N GLY A 123 -2.07 -14.17 15.20
CA GLY A 123 -3.12 -14.51 14.22
C GLY A 123 -4.42 -15.01 14.86
N ASP A 124 -4.66 -14.66 16.12
CA ASP A 124 -5.82 -15.08 16.93
C ASP A 124 -7.03 -14.12 16.81
N GLY A 125 -6.90 -13.09 15.98
CA GLY A 125 -7.93 -12.05 15.79
C GLY A 125 -8.01 -11.04 16.93
N GLN A 126 -7.07 -11.06 17.89
CA GLN A 126 -7.03 -10.17 19.05
C GLN A 126 -6.21 -8.89 18.82
N GLY A 127 -6.01 -8.49 17.56
CA GLY A 127 -5.36 -7.21 17.26
C GLY A 127 -6.15 -6.03 17.84
N PRO A 128 -5.49 -4.91 18.19
CA PRO A 128 -6.13 -3.76 18.84
C PRO A 128 -7.31 -3.18 18.03
N VAL A 129 -7.26 -3.27 16.69
CA VAL A 129 -8.37 -2.89 15.81
C VAL A 129 -9.39 -4.04 15.68
N GLY A 130 -8.92 -5.29 15.65
CA GLY A 130 -9.75 -6.48 15.48
C GLY A 130 -10.79 -6.65 16.58
N VAL A 131 -10.39 -6.41 17.84
CA VAL A 131 -11.31 -6.46 19.00
C VAL A 131 -12.44 -5.43 18.93
N LYS A 132 -12.23 -4.31 18.21
CA LYS A 132 -13.25 -3.27 17.99
C LYS A 132 -14.14 -3.59 16.79
N PHE A 133 -13.55 -4.08 15.70
CA PHE A 133 -14.30 -4.41 14.49
C PHE A 133 -15.14 -5.68 14.62
N LYS A 134 -14.70 -6.66 15.41
CA LYS A 134 -15.29 -8.01 15.54
C LYS A 134 -15.35 -8.78 14.21
N GLY A 135 -15.32 -10.11 14.28
CA GLY A 135 -15.38 -10.97 13.09
C GLY A 135 -14.03 -11.14 12.36
N VAL A 136 -12.92 -10.72 12.98
CA VAL A 136 -11.58 -11.09 12.52
C VAL A 136 -11.33 -12.56 12.89
N PRO A 137 -10.89 -13.41 11.94
CA PRO A 137 -10.72 -14.82 12.20
C PRO A 137 -9.50 -15.09 13.09
N ASN A 138 -9.60 -16.16 13.89
CA ASN A 138 -8.44 -16.84 14.47
C ASN A 138 -7.96 -17.89 13.46
N TYR A 139 -6.74 -17.75 12.97
CA TYR A 139 -6.17 -18.63 11.95
C TYR A 139 -5.97 -20.06 12.43
N SER A 140 -5.73 -20.27 13.73
CA SER A 140 -5.53 -21.60 14.31
C SER A 140 -6.84 -22.36 14.58
N ALA A 141 -8.00 -21.74 14.30
CA ALA A 141 -9.32 -22.27 14.64
C ALA A 141 -10.26 -22.44 13.44
N GLY A 142 -11.14 -23.43 13.54
CA GLY A 142 -12.23 -23.67 12.58
C GLY A 142 -11.75 -23.85 11.14
N ALA A 143 -12.51 -23.28 10.20
CA ALA A 143 -12.23 -23.39 8.77
C ALA A 143 -10.95 -22.65 8.31
N TYR A 144 -10.41 -21.75 9.14
CA TYR A 144 -9.24 -20.95 8.78
C TYR A 144 -7.93 -21.72 8.94
N LYS A 145 -7.92 -22.81 9.72
CA LYS A 145 -6.73 -23.63 9.99
C LYS A 145 -6.17 -24.33 8.74
N THR A 146 -7.01 -24.58 7.75
CA THR A 146 -6.66 -25.39 6.56
C THR A 146 -6.63 -24.57 5.27
N MET A 147 -6.88 -23.26 5.31
CA MET A 147 -6.85 -22.40 4.12
C MET A 147 -5.45 -22.40 3.49
N ASN A 148 -5.39 -22.68 2.19
CA ASN A 148 -4.14 -22.78 1.45
C ASN A 148 -3.56 -21.40 1.03
N ASP A 149 -2.33 -21.41 0.54
CA ASP A 149 -1.62 -20.19 0.14
C ASP A 149 -2.40 -19.39 -0.91
N GLY A 150 -3.03 -20.07 -1.88
CA GLY A 150 -3.84 -19.44 -2.92
C GLY A 150 -5.04 -18.67 -2.35
N HIS A 151 -5.75 -19.23 -1.37
CA HIS A 151 -6.81 -18.53 -0.64
C HIS A 151 -6.28 -17.26 0.01
N ILE A 152 -5.19 -17.38 0.76
CA ILE A 152 -4.65 -16.29 1.56
C ILE A 152 -4.15 -15.17 0.63
N TYR A 153 -3.43 -15.53 -0.43
CA TYR A 153 -2.97 -14.60 -1.46
C TYR A 153 -4.14 -13.81 -2.09
N HIS A 154 -5.22 -14.50 -2.46
CA HIS A 154 -6.39 -13.88 -3.09
C HIS A 154 -7.12 -12.93 -2.14
N VAL A 155 -7.28 -13.33 -0.88
CA VAL A 155 -7.89 -12.47 0.15
C VAL A 155 -7.03 -11.23 0.42
N ILE A 156 -5.70 -11.34 0.40
CA ILE A 156 -4.84 -10.16 0.53
C ILE A 156 -5.01 -9.23 -0.68
N GLN A 157 -5.09 -9.76 -1.90
CA GLN A 157 -5.26 -8.96 -3.11
C GLN A 157 -6.62 -8.23 -3.14
N TRP A 158 -7.72 -8.92 -2.84
CA TRP A 158 -9.08 -8.41 -3.10
C TRP A 158 -9.90 -8.07 -1.86
N GLY A 159 -9.43 -8.48 -0.68
CA GLY A 159 -10.20 -8.42 0.57
C GLY A 159 -11.27 -9.51 0.64
N LYS A 160 -11.91 -9.62 1.81
CA LYS A 160 -13.03 -10.55 2.04
C LYS A 160 -13.93 -10.04 3.16
N GLY A 161 -15.23 -9.98 2.89
CA GLY A 161 -16.20 -9.44 3.85
C GLY A 161 -15.84 -8.02 4.26
N ARG A 162 -15.49 -7.82 5.54
CA ARG A 162 -15.09 -6.51 6.10
C ARG A 162 -13.59 -6.21 6.00
N MET A 163 -12.79 -7.16 5.54
CA MET A 163 -11.37 -6.93 5.25
C MET A 163 -11.24 -6.26 3.88
N MET A 164 -10.67 -5.05 3.87
CA MET A 164 -10.38 -4.31 2.64
C MET A 164 -9.20 -4.94 1.86
N PRO A 165 -9.13 -4.75 0.54
CA PRO A 165 -8.00 -5.23 -0.27
C PRO A 165 -6.69 -4.57 0.17
N HIS A 166 -5.64 -5.37 0.28
CA HIS A 166 -4.28 -4.92 0.56
C HIS A 166 -3.35 -4.97 -0.67
N GLY A 167 -3.88 -5.32 -1.83
CA GLY A 167 -3.09 -5.56 -3.03
C GLY A 167 -2.31 -4.34 -3.56
N SER A 168 -2.68 -3.12 -3.18
CA SER A 168 -1.91 -1.91 -3.52
C SER A 168 -0.82 -1.56 -2.51
N GLN A 169 -0.82 -2.16 -1.31
CA GLN A 169 0.23 -1.96 -0.30
C GLN A 169 1.31 -3.04 -0.34
N VAL A 170 0.94 -4.27 -0.70
CA VAL A 170 1.87 -5.41 -0.77
C VAL A 170 1.90 -5.98 -2.17
N ASN A 171 3.12 -6.16 -2.68
CA ASN A 171 3.34 -6.70 -4.02
C ASN A 171 3.14 -8.24 -4.05
N PRO A 172 2.97 -8.87 -5.23
CA PRO A 172 2.73 -10.32 -5.34
C PRO A 172 3.74 -11.22 -4.62
N GLU A 173 5.03 -10.90 -4.66
CA GLU A 173 6.04 -11.69 -3.93
C GLU A 173 5.84 -11.58 -2.42
N GLU A 174 5.65 -10.35 -1.93
CA GLU A 174 5.38 -10.08 -0.51
C GLU A 174 4.10 -10.79 -0.05
N ARG A 175 3.06 -10.85 -0.89
CA ARG A 175 1.82 -11.57 -0.58
C ARG A 175 2.05 -13.06 -0.38
N TRP A 176 2.90 -13.68 -1.20
CA TRP A 176 3.26 -15.09 -1.03
C TRP A 176 4.00 -15.30 0.29
N LYS A 177 4.96 -14.43 0.63
CA LYS A 177 5.68 -14.51 1.90
C LYS A 177 4.76 -14.30 3.12
N ILE A 178 3.82 -13.37 3.03
CA ILE A 178 2.77 -13.18 4.06
C ILE A 178 1.91 -14.44 4.16
N ALA A 179 1.49 -15.03 3.04
CA ALA A 179 0.69 -16.26 3.04
C ALA A 179 1.45 -17.40 3.74
N MET A 180 2.75 -17.55 3.48
CA MET A 180 3.61 -18.53 4.16
C MET A 180 3.63 -18.32 5.67
N TYR A 181 3.76 -17.07 6.12
CA TYR A 181 3.74 -16.75 7.55
C TYR A 181 2.37 -17.02 8.19
N VAL A 182 1.27 -16.71 7.50
CA VAL A 182 -0.09 -17.04 7.96
C VAL A 182 -0.27 -18.56 8.10
N ARG A 183 0.26 -19.36 7.17
CA ARG A 183 0.25 -20.84 7.25
C ARG A 183 1.01 -21.37 8.47
N MET A 184 2.07 -20.67 8.89
CA MET A 184 2.77 -20.97 10.14
C MET A 184 1.87 -20.64 11.34
N LEU A 185 1.25 -19.46 11.37
CA LEU A 185 0.33 -19.04 12.45
C LEU A 185 -0.91 -19.97 12.57
N GLN A 186 -1.39 -20.57 11.48
CA GLN A 186 -2.44 -21.59 11.51
C GLN A 186 -2.08 -22.81 12.38
N GLN A 187 -0.80 -23.07 12.64
CA GLN A 187 -0.37 -24.13 13.55
C GLN A 187 -0.55 -23.76 15.04
N GLY A 188 -1.00 -22.53 15.34
CA GLY A 188 -1.20 -22.05 16.70
C GLY A 188 0.11 -21.74 17.44
N LYS A 189 1.21 -21.54 16.69
CA LYS A 189 2.49 -21.07 17.23
C LYS A 189 2.75 -19.67 16.70
N GLY A 190 3.20 -18.76 17.57
CA GLY A 190 3.68 -17.43 17.16
C GLY A 190 5.03 -17.52 16.47
N ALA A 191 5.77 -16.41 16.48
CA ALA A 191 7.10 -16.33 15.87
C ALA A 191 8.09 -17.38 16.39
N GLU A 192 7.93 -17.79 17.65
CA GLU A 192 8.70 -18.83 18.32
C GLU A 192 8.56 -20.23 17.68
N GLY A 193 7.48 -20.48 16.93
CA GLY A 193 7.24 -21.77 16.26
C GLY A 193 7.92 -21.94 14.92
N MET A 194 8.66 -20.93 14.43
CA MET A 194 9.18 -20.90 13.06
C MET A 194 10.14 -22.06 12.77
N GLU A 195 11.03 -22.39 13.70
CA GLU A 195 12.00 -23.48 13.50
C GLU A 195 11.32 -24.85 13.41
N ASP A 196 10.31 -25.10 14.24
CA ASP A 196 9.55 -26.35 14.21
C ASP A 196 8.74 -26.48 12.92
N PHE A 197 8.17 -25.36 12.46
CA PHE A 197 7.42 -25.33 11.20
C PHE A 197 8.33 -25.63 10.00
N LEU A 198 9.53 -25.04 9.96
CA LEU A 198 10.52 -25.31 8.92
C LEU A 198 10.97 -26.78 8.91
N LYS A 199 11.17 -27.39 10.08
CA LYS A 199 11.49 -28.83 10.18
C LYS A 199 10.36 -29.69 9.60
N ALA A 200 9.10 -29.36 9.91
CA ALA A 200 7.95 -30.08 9.37
C ALA A 200 7.82 -29.92 7.84
N GLN A 201 8.09 -28.73 7.30
CA GLN A 201 8.09 -28.49 5.84
C GLN A 201 9.26 -29.20 5.14
N GLY A 202 10.44 -29.24 5.76
CA GLY A 202 11.61 -29.94 5.23
C GLY A 202 11.45 -31.47 5.18
N GLN A 203 10.51 -32.04 5.93
CA GLN A 203 10.12 -33.45 5.80
C GLN A 203 9.04 -33.66 4.73
N ALA A 204 8.31 -32.61 4.33
CA ALA A 204 7.28 -32.64 3.29
C ALA A 204 7.82 -32.36 1.87
N SER A 205 9.06 -31.87 1.74
CA SER A 205 9.69 -31.44 0.47
C SER A 205 10.10 -32.58 -0.48
N GLY A 206 9.69 -33.83 -0.21
CA GLY A 206 9.82 -34.95 -1.13
C GLY A 206 8.94 -34.87 -2.38
N GLN A 207 8.13 -33.81 -2.54
CA GLN A 207 7.34 -33.58 -3.76
C GLN A 207 7.53 -32.15 -4.28
N ASN A 208 8.41 -32.07 -5.27
CA ASN A 208 8.66 -31.02 -6.27
C ASN A 208 7.61 -29.90 -6.33
N SER A 209 8.03 -28.68 -5.97
CA SER A 209 7.53 -27.49 -6.66
C SER A 209 8.38 -27.33 -7.92
N GLU A 210 7.89 -27.83 -9.05
CA GLU A 210 8.34 -27.32 -10.34
C GLU A 210 8.00 -25.83 -10.34
N SER A 211 9.06 -25.04 -10.14
CA SER A 211 9.06 -23.59 -10.27
C SER A 211 8.51 -23.26 -11.67
N THR A 212 7.23 -22.89 -11.73
CA THR A 212 6.69 -22.24 -12.90
C THR A 212 7.21 -20.81 -12.90
N ASP A 213 8.31 -20.67 -13.64
CA ASP A 213 8.64 -19.48 -14.40
C ASP A 213 9.40 -18.36 -13.67
N ALA A 214 10.65 -18.64 -13.30
CA ALA A 214 11.68 -17.62 -13.06
C ALA A 214 12.05 -16.82 -14.33
N THR A 215 11.56 -17.23 -15.52
CA THR A 215 11.93 -16.65 -16.81
C THR A 215 11.32 -15.26 -17.04
N ASN A 216 10.22 -14.94 -16.38
CA ASN A 216 9.52 -13.65 -16.54
C ASN A 216 9.92 -12.56 -15.53
N GLN A 217 10.91 -12.83 -14.68
CA GLN A 217 11.58 -11.81 -13.86
C GLN A 217 12.90 -11.30 -14.47
N SER A 218 13.30 -11.83 -15.63
CA SER A 218 14.44 -11.30 -16.36
C SER A 218 14.12 -9.91 -16.93
N PRO A 219 15.10 -8.98 -16.99
CA PRO A 219 14.90 -7.71 -17.67
C PRO A 219 14.69 -7.99 -19.16
N VAL A 220 13.42 -8.02 -19.59
CA VAL A 220 13.08 -8.26 -20.99
C VAL A 220 13.73 -7.17 -21.83
N GLN A 221 14.55 -7.58 -22.80
CA GLN A 221 15.28 -6.73 -23.75
C GLN A 221 14.45 -5.52 -24.20
N GLU A 222 15.16 -4.40 -24.32
CA GLU A 222 14.82 -3.10 -24.92
C GLU A 222 13.33 -2.75 -25.12
N ALA A 223 12.92 -1.64 -24.50
CA ALA A 223 11.63 -1.04 -24.82
C ALA A 223 11.59 -0.69 -26.30
N GLN A 224 10.74 -1.36 -27.08
CA GLN A 224 10.40 -0.94 -28.44
C GLN A 224 9.47 0.28 -28.41
N ALA A 225 9.91 1.36 -27.76
CA ALA A 225 9.18 2.63 -27.68
C ALA A 225 8.97 3.29 -29.06
N ASN A 226 9.67 2.80 -30.09
CA ASN A 226 9.65 3.34 -31.44
C ASN A 226 8.76 2.54 -32.42
N LYS A 227 7.98 1.55 -31.95
CA LYS A 227 7.03 0.80 -32.78
C LYS A 227 5.62 1.00 -32.24
N ALA A 228 4.79 1.72 -33.00
CA ALA A 228 3.36 1.81 -32.76
C ALA A 228 2.75 0.40 -32.86
N SER A 229 1.81 0.05 -31.98
CA SER A 229 1.11 -1.24 -32.08
C SER A 229 0.11 -1.22 -33.24
N ASP A 230 0.15 -2.24 -34.09
CA ASP A 230 -0.72 -2.38 -35.28
C ASP A 230 -2.19 -2.75 -34.97
N THR A 231 -2.63 -2.70 -33.70
CA THR A 231 -3.99 -3.09 -33.29
C THR A 231 -4.92 -1.87 -33.16
N PRO A 232 -6.00 -1.74 -33.97
CA PRO A 232 -6.98 -0.66 -33.84
C PRO A 232 -8.07 -0.98 -32.79
N GLY A 233 -8.34 -0.03 -31.88
CA GLY A 233 -9.51 0.01 -30.97
C GLY A 233 -9.25 -0.55 -29.56
N GLN A 234 -9.66 0.05 -28.44
CA GLN A 234 -10.67 1.07 -28.18
C GLN A 234 -10.17 2.06 -27.11
N GLY A 235 -9.54 3.15 -27.53
CA GLY A 235 -9.62 4.40 -26.79
C GLY A 235 -10.80 5.17 -27.34
N THR A 236 -11.73 5.62 -26.51
CA THR A 236 -12.59 6.74 -26.92
C THR A 236 -11.69 7.83 -27.50
N GLU A 237 -12.02 8.38 -28.66
CA GLU A 237 -11.31 9.56 -29.17
C GLU A 237 -11.24 10.57 -28.04
N ALA A 238 -10.02 10.89 -27.61
CA ALA A 238 -9.83 12.07 -26.78
C ALA A 238 -10.44 13.22 -27.58
N ARG A 239 -11.44 13.88 -27.01
CA ARG A 239 -11.88 15.17 -27.53
C ARG A 239 -10.67 16.08 -27.45
N ASN A 240 -9.91 16.17 -28.53
CA ASN A 240 -8.90 17.19 -28.72
C ASN A 240 -9.65 18.51 -28.58
N GLY A 241 -9.42 19.19 -27.45
CA GLY A 241 -9.87 20.56 -27.30
C GLY A 241 -9.25 21.35 -28.44
N THR A 242 -10.08 21.84 -29.35
CA THR A 242 -9.69 22.89 -30.27
C THR A 242 -9.44 24.12 -29.43
N ALA A 243 -8.17 24.50 -29.27
CA ALA A 243 -7.81 25.81 -28.77
C ALA A 243 -8.29 26.86 -29.79
N ASN A 244 -9.22 27.70 -29.35
CA ASN A 244 -9.40 29.06 -29.87
C ASN A 244 -8.83 30.01 -28.81
#